data_AF-A0A2A2YCL1-F1
#
_entry.id   AF-A0A2A2YCL1-F1
#
_cell.length_a   1.000
_cell.length_b   1.000
_cell.length_c   1.000
_cell.angle_alpha   90.00
_cell.angle_beta   90.00
_cell.angle_gamma   90.00
#
_symmetry.space_group_name_H-M   'P 1'
#
loop_
_entity.id
_entity.type
_entity.pdbx_description
1 polymer ?
#
loop_
_entity_poly.entity_id
_entity_poly.type
_entity_poly.pdbx_seq_one_letter_code
_entity_poly.pdbx_strand_id
1 'polypeptide(L)'
;MSLSKLLLAPCLIVLSLPSFAQLPSLPDKPWLGYFVGYERRDFRFGVKEDAEMSLECMNSKGTAMGFNKAIYFAVEVVESYPDRQSVKRIIPESLTSADKPSEDPEKITFKGKVTGDAEFECVIEFDGDLIKFGGRILSNGTLKNPLSFRISSRFQDAYKYTADDKIEAESKKDRIEFITLDKKREKIGVSESVKLSADEVTGKGLSSLRIEMKPYDGKRFEYAIEGPSRITMVNPRELPSSPYRGFSVLWHADPAKDPEGKARFVVEVK
;
A
#
# COMPACT_ATOMS: atom_id res chain seq x y z
N MET A 1 10.89 -36.40 67.41
CA MET A 1 9.58 -36.32 66.73
C MET A 1 9.54 -35.01 65.97
N SER A 2 9.57 -35.09 64.64
CA SER A 2 9.77 -33.96 63.72
C SER A 2 8.44 -33.26 63.44
N LEU A 3 8.38 -31.93 63.63
CA LEU A 3 7.25 -31.11 63.21
C LEU A 3 7.39 -30.79 61.72
N SER A 4 6.40 -31.25 60.96
CA SER A 4 6.18 -31.03 59.54
C SER A 4 6.01 -29.54 59.22
N LYS A 5 6.90 -28.97 58.41
CA LYS A 5 6.68 -27.66 57.78
C LYS A 5 5.86 -27.87 56.50
N LEU A 6 4.59 -27.51 56.54
CA LEU A 6 3.77 -27.32 55.34
C LEU A 6 4.27 -26.05 54.63
N LEU A 7 4.89 -26.21 53.46
CA LEU A 7 5.20 -25.12 52.55
C LEU A 7 3.96 -24.89 51.66
N LEU A 8 3.22 -23.82 51.93
CA LEU A 8 2.24 -23.25 51.02
C LEU A 8 3.00 -22.60 49.84
N ALA A 9 2.91 -23.18 48.65
CA ALA A 9 3.42 -22.55 47.43
C ALA A 9 2.38 -21.55 46.91
N PRO A 10 2.72 -20.26 46.70
CA PRO A 10 1.83 -19.33 46.02
C PRO A 10 1.85 -19.65 44.51
N CYS A 11 0.69 -20.04 43.98
CA CYS A 11 0.47 -20.18 42.54
C CYS A 11 0.47 -18.77 41.92
N LEU A 12 1.59 -18.37 41.31
CA LEU A 12 1.70 -17.14 40.55
C LEU A 12 0.88 -17.30 39.26
N ILE A 13 -0.36 -16.82 39.26
CA ILE A 13 -1.13 -16.63 38.02
C ILE A 13 -0.48 -15.44 37.32
N VAL A 14 0.40 -15.70 36.35
CA VAL A 14 0.86 -14.70 35.40
C VAL A 14 -0.35 -14.37 34.52
N LEU A 15 -1.06 -13.29 34.85
CA LEU A 15 -1.95 -12.61 33.93
C LEU A 15 -1.07 -12.12 32.77
N SER A 16 -0.99 -12.92 31.71
CA SER A 16 -0.51 -12.45 30.41
C SER A 16 -1.53 -11.43 29.92
N LEU A 17 -1.35 -10.17 30.31
CA LEU A 17 -1.97 -9.07 29.58
C LEU A 17 -1.54 -9.25 28.12
N PRO A 18 -2.47 -9.33 27.16
CA PRO A 18 -2.09 -9.40 25.76
C PRO A 18 -1.20 -8.20 25.47
N SER A 19 0.02 -8.51 25.03
CA SER A 19 0.99 -7.56 24.52
C SER A 19 0.28 -6.68 23.47
N PHE A 20 0.47 -5.36 23.56
CA PHE A 20 -0.14 -4.34 22.71
C PHE A 20 -0.06 -4.77 21.23
N ALA A 21 -1.21 -5.01 20.59
CA ALA A 21 -1.23 -5.72 19.30
C ALA A 21 -0.76 -4.84 18.14
N GLN A 22 0.53 -4.94 17.85
CA GLN A 22 1.22 -4.47 16.66
C GLN A 22 1.62 -5.72 15.86
N LEU A 23 1.78 -5.65 14.53
CA LEU A 23 2.22 -6.85 13.78
C LEU A 23 3.57 -7.32 14.31
N PRO A 24 3.81 -8.65 14.41
CA PRO A 24 5.08 -9.14 14.92
C PRO A 24 6.22 -8.63 14.03
N SER A 25 7.39 -8.31 14.59
CA SER A 25 8.48 -7.70 13.82
C SER A 25 9.74 -8.57 13.73
N LEU A 26 10.47 -8.39 12.64
CA LEU A 26 11.79 -8.95 12.38
C LEU A 26 12.79 -8.27 13.34
N PRO A 27 13.69 -9.06 13.97
CA PRO A 27 14.58 -8.56 15.01
C PRO A 27 15.88 -7.93 14.47
N ASP A 28 16.22 -8.18 13.20
CA ASP A 28 17.55 -7.88 12.66
C ASP A 28 17.52 -6.80 11.58
N LYS A 29 18.63 -6.05 11.46
CA LYS A 29 18.82 -5.10 10.35
C LYS A 29 19.00 -5.86 9.02
N PRO A 30 18.51 -5.33 7.89
CA PRO A 30 17.92 -4.00 7.70
C PRO A 30 16.42 -3.90 8.06
N TRP A 31 15.80 -4.99 8.48
CA TRP A 31 14.35 -5.13 8.66
C TRP A 31 13.86 -4.94 10.10
N LEU A 32 14.69 -4.38 10.98
CA LEU A 32 14.31 -4.10 12.36
C LEU A 32 13.01 -3.24 12.38
N GLY A 33 11.96 -3.76 13.02
CA GLY A 33 10.64 -3.11 13.10
C GLY A 33 9.73 -3.39 11.89
N TYR A 34 10.13 -4.26 10.97
CA TYR A 34 9.30 -4.72 9.86
C TYR A 34 8.64 -6.06 10.18
N PHE A 35 7.35 -6.19 9.90
CA PHE A 35 6.68 -7.48 9.87
C PHE A 35 7.10 -8.31 8.65
N VAL A 36 7.24 -7.65 7.50
CA VAL A 36 7.72 -8.28 6.27
C VAL A 36 8.84 -7.46 5.67
N GLY A 37 9.92 -8.15 5.31
CA GLY A 37 10.86 -7.71 4.29
C GLY A 37 10.66 -8.53 3.03
N TYR A 38 10.90 -7.94 1.87
CA TYR A 38 10.89 -8.63 0.58
C TYR A 38 11.85 -7.93 -0.37
N GLU A 39 13.01 -8.53 -0.63
CA GLU A 39 14.06 -7.94 -1.46
C GLU A 39 14.18 -8.64 -2.81
N ARG A 40 14.25 -7.85 -3.87
CA ARG A 40 14.53 -8.27 -5.23
C ARG A 40 15.64 -7.40 -5.82
N ARG A 41 16.13 -7.76 -7.01
CA ARG A 41 17.24 -7.06 -7.65
C ARG A 41 16.96 -5.56 -7.81
N ASP A 42 15.72 -5.23 -8.17
CA ASP A 42 15.31 -3.88 -8.56
C ASP A 42 14.59 -3.11 -7.45
N PHE A 43 14.16 -3.78 -6.38
CA PHE A 43 13.45 -3.12 -5.30
C PHE A 43 13.56 -3.84 -3.96
N ARG A 44 13.26 -3.09 -2.90
CA ARG A 44 13.03 -3.59 -1.56
C ARG A 44 11.65 -3.16 -1.11
N PHE A 45 10.78 -4.12 -0.81
CA PHE A 45 9.45 -3.87 -0.26
C PHE A 45 9.39 -4.28 1.20
N GLY A 46 8.73 -3.47 2.04
CA GLY A 46 8.55 -3.80 3.44
C GLY A 46 7.18 -3.42 3.96
N VAL A 47 6.69 -4.21 4.92
CA VAL A 47 5.51 -3.92 5.74
C VAL A 47 5.99 -3.75 7.17
N LYS A 48 5.79 -2.56 7.75
CA LYS A 48 6.13 -2.29 9.14
C LYS A 48 5.11 -2.91 10.11
N GLU A 49 5.50 -2.95 11.37
CA GLU A 49 4.66 -3.43 12.45
C GLU A 49 3.33 -2.65 12.61
N ASP A 50 3.27 -1.40 12.16
CA ASP A 50 2.07 -0.53 12.13
C ASP A 50 1.32 -0.55 10.77
N ALA A 51 1.65 -1.50 9.90
CA ALA A 51 1.12 -1.65 8.55
C ALA A 51 1.47 -0.50 7.56
N GLU A 52 2.42 0.38 7.90
CA GLU A 52 3.04 1.23 6.88
C GLU A 52 3.81 0.37 5.87
N MET A 53 3.62 0.66 4.59
CA MET A 53 4.25 -0.11 3.52
C MET A 53 5.06 0.79 2.60
N SER A 54 6.22 0.32 2.16
CA SER A 54 7.06 1.07 1.23
C SER A 54 7.83 0.16 0.29
N LEU A 55 7.96 0.60 -0.95
CA LEU A 55 8.83 0.03 -1.97
C LEU A 55 9.96 1.03 -2.25
N GLU A 56 11.18 0.67 -1.89
CA GLU A 56 12.38 1.39 -2.23
C GLU A 56 12.95 0.84 -3.54
N CYS A 57 13.18 1.71 -4.52
CA CYS A 57 13.83 1.31 -5.76
C CYS A 57 15.34 1.19 -5.56
N MET A 58 15.95 0.18 -6.17
CA MET A 58 17.39 -0.04 -6.15
C MET A 58 18.02 0.49 -7.44
N ASN A 59 19.11 1.27 -7.31
CA ASN A 59 19.89 1.70 -8.47
C ASN A 59 20.72 0.56 -9.05
N SER A 60 21.35 0.80 -10.21
CA SER A 60 22.26 -0.16 -10.85
C SER A 60 23.44 -0.66 -9.99
N LYS A 61 23.75 0.00 -8.86
CA LYS A 61 24.77 -0.40 -7.89
C LYS A 61 24.21 -1.21 -6.71
N GLY A 62 22.93 -1.55 -6.72
CA GLY A 62 22.26 -2.26 -5.63
C GLY A 62 22.07 -1.42 -4.37
N THR A 63 22.00 -0.09 -4.49
CA THR A 63 21.72 0.81 -3.36
C THR A 63 20.34 1.46 -3.52
N ALA A 64 19.63 1.64 -2.42
CA ALA A 64 18.35 2.34 -2.42
C ALA A 64 18.49 3.76 -3.00
N MET A 65 17.56 4.16 -3.87
CA MET A 65 17.55 5.45 -4.57
C MET A 65 17.15 6.64 -3.67
N GLY A 66 16.79 6.38 -2.41
CA GLY A 66 16.39 7.37 -1.43
C GLY A 66 14.87 7.57 -1.31
N PHE A 67 14.45 8.20 -0.21
CA PHE A 67 13.04 8.30 0.18
C PHE A 67 12.15 9.07 -0.81
N ASN A 68 12.71 10.00 -1.60
CA ASN A 68 11.99 10.73 -2.64
C ASN A 68 11.78 9.90 -3.92
N LYS A 69 12.25 8.65 -3.92
CA LYS A 69 12.00 7.62 -4.94
C LYS A 69 11.37 6.37 -4.34
N ALA A 70 11.05 6.38 -3.05
CA ALA A 70 10.23 5.35 -2.47
C ALA A 70 8.77 5.54 -2.90
N ILE A 71 8.08 4.43 -3.14
CA ILE A 71 6.64 4.37 -3.35
C ILE A 71 6.02 3.91 -2.05
N TYR A 72 5.11 4.69 -1.50
CA TYR A 72 4.46 4.36 -0.23
C TYR A 72 3.10 3.74 -0.49
N PHE A 73 2.82 2.64 0.17
CA PHE A 73 1.55 1.95 0.08
C PHE A 73 0.79 2.10 1.40
N ALA A 74 -0.54 2.18 1.32
CA ALA A 74 -1.39 2.18 2.52
C ALA A 74 -2.65 1.36 2.28
N VAL A 75 -3.06 0.65 3.34
CA VAL A 75 -4.41 0.12 3.45
C VAL A 75 -5.33 1.24 3.88
N GLU A 76 -6.43 1.42 3.16
CA GLU A 76 -7.40 2.47 3.43
C GLU A 76 -8.80 1.89 3.54
N VAL A 77 -9.45 2.13 4.69
CA VAL A 77 -10.90 1.95 4.86
C VAL A 77 -11.55 3.30 4.62
N VAL A 78 -12.35 3.39 3.57
CA VAL A 78 -12.96 4.65 3.11
C VAL A 78 -14.45 4.61 3.38
N GLU A 79 -14.93 5.56 4.20
CA GLU A 79 -16.35 5.80 4.41
C GLU A 79 -16.85 6.84 3.40
N SER A 80 -17.93 6.49 2.69
CA SER A 80 -18.54 7.36 1.68
C SER A 80 -19.75 8.10 2.23
N TYR A 81 -19.70 9.43 2.22
CA TYR A 81 -20.82 10.32 2.48
C TYR A 81 -21.43 10.82 1.16
N PRO A 82 -22.63 11.43 1.15
CA PRO A 82 -23.24 11.95 -0.07
C PRO A 82 -22.36 12.94 -0.85
N ASP A 83 -21.52 13.71 -0.16
CA ASP A 83 -20.73 14.83 -0.72
C ASP A 83 -19.21 14.58 -0.70
N ARG A 84 -18.73 13.62 0.10
CA ARG A 84 -17.29 13.43 0.34
C ARG A 84 -16.94 12.00 0.74
N GLN A 85 -15.65 11.68 0.68
CA GLN A 85 -15.09 10.47 1.24
C GLN A 85 -14.20 10.80 2.45
N SER A 86 -14.16 9.89 3.42
CA SER A 86 -13.29 9.98 4.59
C SER A 86 -12.51 8.69 4.75
N VAL A 87 -11.18 8.79 4.67
CA VAL A 87 -10.28 7.70 5.03
C VAL A 87 -10.25 7.58 6.54
N LYS A 88 -10.51 6.38 7.05
CA LYS A 88 -10.48 6.08 8.47
C LYS A 88 -9.08 5.68 8.89
N ARG A 89 -8.66 6.18 10.05
CA ARG A 89 -7.31 5.96 10.57
C ARG A 89 -7.24 4.55 11.16
N ILE A 90 -6.23 3.78 10.76
CA ILE A 90 -5.89 2.49 11.37
C ILE A 90 -5.56 2.71 12.84
N ILE A 91 -6.04 1.80 13.70
CA ILE A 91 -5.72 1.71 15.12
C ILE A 91 -4.54 0.74 15.22
N PRO A 92 -3.28 1.21 15.35
CA PRO A 92 -2.10 0.35 15.23
C PRO A 92 -2.11 -0.82 16.21
N GLU A 93 -2.56 -0.58 17.45
CA GLU A 93 -2.68 -1.57 18.53
C GLU A 93 -3.78 -2.62 18.32
N SER A 94 -4.49 -2.58 17.20
CA SER A 94 -5.47 -3.60 16.80
C SER A 94 -4.94 -4.53 15.71
N LEU A 95 -3.74 -4.26 15.19
CA LEU A 95 -3.17 -5.01 14.08
C LEU A 95 -2.73 -6.40 14.56
N THR A 96 -3.16 -7.42 13.83
CA THR A 96 -2.86 -8.82 14.15
C THR A 96 -2.58 -9.61 12.88
N SER A 97 -1.71 -10.61 13.00
CA SER A 97 -1.45 -11.60 11.97
C SER A 97 -1.24 -12.97 12.60
N ALA A 98 -1.68 -14.02 11.92
CA ALA A 98 -1.33 -15.40 12.28
C ALA A 98 0.00 -15.85 11.64
N ASP A 99 0.48 -15.10 10.65
CA ASP A 99 1.75 -15.36 9.97
C ASP A 99 2.93 -14.89 10.84
N LYS A 100 4.06 -15.56 10.67
CA LYS A 100 5.32 -15.16 11.29
C LYS A 100 5.97 -14.04 10.47
N PRO A 101 6.75 -13.14 11.11
CA PRO A 101 7.57 -12.19 10.37
C PRO A 101 8.53 -12.92 9.41
N SER A 102 8.73 -12.39 8.22
CA SER A 102 9.52 -13.06 7.17
C SER A 102 10.19 -12.06 6.21
N GLU A 103 11.33 -12.44 5.66
CA GLU A 103 12.08 -11.68 4.64
C GLU A 103 11.84 -12.18 3.19
N ASP A 104 11.13 -13.31 3.03
CA ASP A 104 10.74 -13.86 1.73
C ASP A 104 9.43 -14.66 1.84
N PRO A 105 8.32 -14.03 2.29
CA PRO A 105 7.03 -14.72 2.31
C PRO A 105 6.49 -14.92 0.89
N GLU A 106 5.79 -16.04 0.65
CA GLU A 106 4.95 -16.19 -0.55
C GLU A 106 3.62 -15.42 -0.40
N LYS A 107 3.12 -15.35 0.83
CA LYS A 107 1.86 -14.70 1.18
C LYS A 107 1.85 -14.31 2.65
N ILE A 108 1.26 -13.16 2.94
CA ILE A 108 0.86 -12.76 4.29
C ILE A 108 -0.58 -12.27 4.33
N THR A 109 -1.20 -12.38 5.49
CA THR A 109 -2.53 -11.85 5.79
C THR A 109 -2.51 -11.17 7.16
N PHE A 110 -2.94 -9.92 7.21
CA PHE A 110 -3.11 -9.22 8.48
C PHE A 110 -4.48 -8.58 8.57
N LYS A 111 -4.94 -8.40 9.82
CA LYS A 111 -6.22 -7.80 10.16
C LYS A 111 -5.98 -6.60 11.06
N GLY A 112 -6.92 -5.67 11.05
CA GLY A 112 -6.89 -4.52 11.93
C GLY A 112 -8.24 -3.83 12.03
N LYS A 113 -8.29 -2.82 12.89
CA LYS A 113 -9.41 -1.91 13.05
C LYS A 113 -9.04 -0.52 12.59
N VAL A 114 -10.05 0.23 12.20
CA VAL A 114 -9.95 1.68 11.98
C VAL A 114 -10.86 2.43 12.95
N THR A 115 -10.71 3.75 13.04
CA THR A 115 -11.60 4.62 13.81
C THR A 115 -13.07 4.34 13.49
N GLY A 116 -13.88 4.10 14.53
CA GLY A 116 -15.25 3.60 14.40
C GLY A 116 -15.38 2.08 14.54
N ASP A 117 -14.28 1.39 14.88
CA ASP A 117 -14.20 -0.06 15.12
C ASP A 117 -14.57 -0.93 13.92
N ALA A 118 -14.54 -0.37 12.71
CA ALA A 118 -14.66 -1.16 11.50
C ALA A 118 -13.41 -2.04 11.34
N GLU A 119 -13.61 -3.30 10.99
CA GLU A 119 -12.56 -4.31 10.85
C GLU A 119 -12.26 -4.57 9.37
N PHE A 120 -10.98 -4.75 9.06
CA PHE A 120 -10.52 -5.08 7.72
C PHE A 120 -9.56 -6.27 7.74
N GLU A 121 -9.40 -6.88 6.57
CA GLU A 121 -8.39 -7.88 6.26
C GLU A 121 -7.61 -7.41 5.03
N CYS A 122 -6.28 -7.47 5.11
CA CYS A 122 -5.38 -7.21 4.00
C CYS A 122 -4.58 -8.47 3.69
N VAL A 123 -4.46 -8.77 2.40
CA VAL A 123 -3.70 -9.90 1.87
C VAL A 123 -2.63 -9.36 0.94
N ILE A 124 -1.39 -9.83 1.10
CA ILE A 124 -0.29 -9.54 0.19
C ILE A 124 0.31 -10.85 -0.26
N GLU A 125 0.38 -11.05 -1.58
CA GLU A 125 0.96 -12.22 -2.23
C GLU A 125 2.19 -11.77 -3.03
N PHE A 126 3.22 -12.60 -3.04
CA PHE A 126 4.53 -12.28 -3.58
C PHE A 126 4.97 -13.34 -4.59
N ASP A 127 5.38 -12.92 -5.78
CA ASP A 127 5.79 -13.82 -6.87
C ASP A 127 6.86 -13.15 -7.74
N GLY A 128 8.13 -13.47 -7.50
CA GLY A 128 9.24 -12.83 -8.21
C GLY A 128 9.25 -11.31 -8.03
N ASP A 129 9.07 -10.58 -9.13
CA ASP A 129 9.00 -9.10 -9.13
C ASP A 129 7.56 -8.56 -8.98
N LEU A 130 6.58 -9.46 -8.79
CA LEU A 130 5.17 -9.14 -8.58
C LEU A 130 4.84 -9.06 -7.09
N ILE A 131 4.10 -8.02 -6.72
CA ILE A 131 3.42 -7.89 -5.43
C ILE A 131 1.93 -7.72 -5.72
N LYS A 132 1.10 -8.59 -5.15
CA LYS A 132 -0.35 -8.52 -5.31
C LYS A 132 -1.00 -8.17 -4.00
N PHE A 133 -1.75 -7.07 -3.98
CA PHE A 133 -2.51 -6.64 -2.81
C PHE A 133 -3.98 -7.00 -2.97
N GLY A 134 -4.62 -7.43 -1.90
CA GLY A 134 -6.05 -7.67 -1.83
C GLY A 134 -6.55 -7.40 -0.42
N GLY A 135 -7.86 -7.51 -0.23
CA GLY A 135 -8.45 -7.33 1.08
C GLY A 135 -9.93 -7.02 1.02
N ARG A 136 -10.52 -6.85 2.20
CA ARG A 136 -11.94 -6.62 2.37
C ARG A 136 -12.25 -6.02 3.73
N ILE A 137 -13.47 -5.51 3.86
CA ILE A 137 -14.07 -5.14 5.14
C ILE A 137 -14.69 -6.40 5.76
N LEU A 138 -14.38 -6.65 7.03
CA LEU A 138 -14.92 -7.77 7.81
C LEU A 138 -16.14 -7.35 8.63
N SER A 139 -16.14 -6.12 9.13
CA SER A 139 -17.24 -5.56 9.94
C SER A 139 -17.25 -4.04 9.81
N ASN A 140 -18.45 -3.44 9.87
CA ASN A 140 -18.60 -1.97 9.82
C ASN A 140 -18.39 -1.30 11.19
N GLY A 141 -18.32 -2.08 12.28
CA GLY A 141 -18.26 -1.53 13.63
C GLY A 141 -19.43 -0.59 13.92
N THR A 142 -19.12 0.64 14.29
CA THR A 142 -20.09 1.71 14.58
C THR A 142 -20.36 2.63 13.37
N LEU A 143 -19.63 2.46 12.26
CA LEU A 143 -19.78 3.27 11.06
C LEU A 143 -21.07 2.90 10.32
N LYS A 144 -21.82 3.92 9.90
CA LYS A 144 -23.17 3.74 9.33
C LYS A 144 -23.21 3.91 7.82
N ASN A 145 -22.27 4.66 7.26
CA ASN A 145 -22.24 4.89 5.82
C ASN A 145 -21.48 3.75 5.11
N PRO A 146 -21.65 3.59 3.78
CA PRO A 146 -20.95 2.57 3.03
C PRO A 146 -19.43 2.65 3.20
N LEU A 147 -18.82 1.50 3.49
CA LEU A 147 -17.38 1.35 3.59
C LEU A 147 -16.83 0.66 2.35
N SER A 148 -15.61 1.03 1.98
CA SER A 148 -14.84 0.36 0.94
C SER A 148 -13.41 0.13 1.41
N PHE A 149 -12.85 -1.01 1.02
CA PHE A 149 -11.44 -1.33 1.17
C PHE A 149 -10.69 -0.83 -0.06
N ARG A 150 -9.58 -0.12 0.16
CA ARG A 150 -8.76 0.48 -0.89
C ARG A 150 -7.29 0.29 -0.57
N ILE A 151 -6.48 0.11 -1.61
CA ILE A 151 -5.02 0.23 -1.52
C ILE A 151 -4.61 1.51 -2.22
N SER A 152 -3.85 2.36 -1.57
CA SER A 152 -3.21 3.51 -2.20
C SER A 152 -1.72 3.25 -2.38
N SER A 153 -1.19 3.68 -3.53
CA SER A 153 0.23 3.65 -3.88
C SER A 153 0.64 5.06 -4.28
N ARG A 154 1.54 5.68 -3.52
CA ARG A 154 1.89 7.10 -3.66
C ARG A 154 3.30 7.28 -4.19
N PHE A 155 3.39 7.93 -5.35
CA PHE A 155 4.62 8.48 -5.89
C PHE A 155 4.89 9.86 -5.28
N GLN A 156 6.14 10.10 -4.89
CA GLN A 156 6.60 11.38 -4.37
C GLN A 156 7.00 12.32 -5.51
N ASP A 157 7.42 13.54 -5.17
CA ASP A 157 8.05 14.44 -6.13
C ASP A 157 9.38 13.84 -6.62
N ALA A 158 9.34 13.28 -7.83
CA ALA A 158 10.46 12.57 -8.43
C ALA A 158 11.60 13.51 -8.83
N TYR A 159 11.30 14.80 -9.03
CA TYR A 159 12.28 15.80 -9.47
C TYR A 159 12.63 16.82 -8.39
N LYS A 160 12.28 16.56 -7.12
CA LYS A 160 12.51 17.45 -5.96
C LYS A 160 13.91 18.09 -5.89
N TYR A 161 14.95 17.41 -6.36
CA TYR A 161 16.34 17.88 -6.32
C TYR A 161 16.91 18.24 -7.69
N THR A 162 16.09 18.21 -8.74
CA THR A 162 16.45 18.69 -10.07
C THR A 162 16.17 20.18 -10.14
N ALA A 163 17.08 20.95 -10.74
CA ALA A 163 16.88 22.38 -10.94
C ALA A 163 15.66 22.62 -11.85
N ASP A 164 14.80 23.58 -11.47
CA ASP A 164 13.52 23.83 -12.14
C ASP A 164 13.65 24.07 -13.65
N ASP A 165 14.70 24.76 -14.08
CA ASP A 165 15.02 25.06 -15.48
C ASP A 165 15.38 23.81 -16.31
N LYS A 166 15.68 22.69 -15.65
CA LYS A 166 16.02 21.42 -16.30
C LYS A 166 14.87 20.42 -16.33
N ILE A 167 13.87 20.56 -15.47
CA ILE A 167 12.81 19.54 -15.30
C ILE A 167 12.07 19.27 -16.61
N GLU A 168 11.72 20.31 -17.37
CA GLU A 168 11.00 20.15 -18.64
C GLU A 168 11.80 19.31 -19.65
N ALA A 169 13.09 19.63 -19.82
CA ALA A 169 13.97 18.90 -20.73
C ALA A 169 14.19 17.45 -20.26
N GLU A 170 14.33 17.24 -18.95
CA GLU A 170 14.60 15.92 -18.38
C GLU A 170 13.39 15.00 -18.30
N SER A 171 12.17 15.54 -18.20
CA SER A 171 10.91 14.79 -18.10
C SER A 171 10.21 14.60 -19.45
N LYS A 172 10.75 15.14 -20.55
CA LYS A 172 10.12 15.12 -21.89
C LYS A 172 9.71 13.73 -22.40
N LYS A 173 10.39 12.67 -21.96
CA LYS A 173 10.11 11.27 -22.38
C LYS A 173 9.34 10.47 -21.33
N ASP A 174 9.18 11.05 -20.14
CA ASP A 174 8.55 10.43 -19.00
C ASP A 174 7.02 10.47 -19.16
N ARG A 175 6.37 9.38 -18.79
CA ARG A 175 4.98 9.17 -19.16
C ARG A 175 4.26 8.17 -18.25
N ILE A 176 2.94 8.33 -18.24
CA ILE A 176 1.98 7.39 -17.69
C ILE A 176 1.15 6.90 -18.86
N GLU A 177 1.25 5.62 -19.18
CA GLU A 177 0.43 4.92 -20.17
C GLU A 177 -0.62 4.11 -19.43
N PHE A 178 -1.87 4.12 -19.86
CA PHE A 178 -2.93 3.37 -19.17
C PHE A 178 -3.98 2.82 -20.11
N ILE A 179 -4.67 1.78 -19.62
CA ILE A 179 -5.78 1.15 -20.31
C ILE A 179 -7.02 1.29 -19.43
N THR A 180 -8.03 1.99 -19.94
CA THR A 180 -9.32 2.17 -19.26
C THR A 180 -10.11 0.85 -19.21
N LEU A 181 -11.12 0.75 -18.35
CA LEU A 181 -12.00 -0.44 -18.29
C LEU A 181 -12.79 -0.69 -19.58
N ASP A 182 -13.02 0.35 -20.40
CA ASP A 182 -13.59 0.21 -21.76
C ASP A 182 -12.52 -0.10 -22.84
N LYS A 183 -11.30 -0.50 -22.40
CA LYS A 183 -10.18 -0.97 -23.24
C LYS A 183 -9.56 0.10 -24.16
N LYS A 184 -9.80 1.39 -23.89
CA LYS A 184 -9.09 2.48 -24.58
C LYS A 184 -7.70 2.61 -24.00
N ARG A 185 -6.74 2.89 -24.87
CA ARG A 185 -5.33 3.11 -24.49
C ARG A 185 -5.05 4.58 -24.60
N GLU A 186 -4.54 5.15 -23.53
CA GLU A 186 -4.24 6.57 -23.43
C GLU A 186 -2.85 6.77 -22.81
N LYS A 187 -2.31 7.97 -22.97
CA LYS A 187 -1.00 8.35 -22.45
C LYS A 187 -1.01 9.81 -22.02
N ILE A 188 -0.35 10.07 -20.91
CA ILE A 188 -0.10 11.42 -20.38
C ILE A 188 1.41 11.58 -20.14
N GLY A 189 2.00 12.68 -20.59
CA GLY A 189 3.34 13.08 -20.21
C GLY A 189 3.38 13.57 -18.76
N VAL A 190 4.39 13.20 -17.99
CA VAL A 190 4.42 13.54 -16.55
C VAL A 190 4.63 15.03 -16.27
N SER A 191 5.00 15.82 -17.28
CA SER A 191 5.11 17.29 -17.21
C SER A 191 3.78 18.01 -17.48
N GLU A 192 2.80 17.34 -18.06
CA GLU A 192 1.50 17.94 -18.41
C GLU A 192 0.72 18.31 -17.16
N SER A 193 0.19 19.54 -17.11
CA SER A 193 -0.70 19.95 -16.02
C SER A 193 -2.08 19.35 -16.23
N VAL A 194 -2.39 18.29 -15.48
CA VAL A 194 -3.62 17.52 -15.62
C VAL A 194 -4.24 17.25 -14.26
N LYS A 195 -5.58 17.24 -14.20
CA LYS A 195 -6.32 16.68 -13.07
C LYS A 195 -6.51 15.19 -13.31
N LEU A 196 -5.70 14.37 -12.66
CA LEU A 196 -5.68 12.91 -12.83
C LEU A 196 -6.99 12.24 -12.42
N SER A 197 -7.75 12.86 -11.51
CA SER A 197 -9.06 12.38 -11.07
C SER A 197 -10.22 12.78 -11.98
N ALA A 198 -9.95 13.51 -13.07
CA ALA A 198 -10.99 13.90 -14.01
C ALA A 198 -11.56 12.70 -14.76
N ASP A 199 -12.85 12.75 -15.10
CA ASP A 199 -13.56 11.68 -15.78
C ASP A 199 -12.96 11.39 -17.17
N GLU A 200 -12.37 12.40 -17.82
CA GLU A 200 -11.69 12.24 -19.11
C GLU A 200 -10.40 11.42 -18.99
N VAL A 201 -9.79 11.36 -17.81
CA VAL A 201 -8.54 10.64 -17.56
C VAL A 201 -8.83 9.24 -17.00
N THR A 202 -9.50 9.17 -15.85
CA THR A 202 -9.75 7.88 -15.18
C THR A 202 -11.07 7.25 -15.56
N GLY A 203 -12.04 8.02 -16.07
CA GLY A 203 -13.38 7.54 -16.43
C GLY A 203 -14.02 6.66 -15.36
N LYS A 204 -14.52 5.49 -15.78
CA LYS A 204 -15.07 4.48 -14.86
C LYS A 204 -14.02 3.76 -14.01
N GLY A 205 -12.75 3.94 -14.35
CA GLY A 205 -11.59 3.26 -13.80
C GLY A 205 -10.66 2.72 -14.89
N LEU A 206 -9.45 2.40 -14.48
CA LEU A 206 -8.39 1.81 -15.30
C LEU A 206 -8.26 0.32 -14.97
N SER A 207 -7.93 -0.46 -16.00
CA SER A 207 -7.58 -1.89 -15.90
C SER A 207 -6.08 -2.10 -15.70
N SER A 208 -5.26 -1.22 -16.26
CA SER A 208 -3.81 -1.26 -16.09
C SER A 208 -3.19 0.12 -16.28
N LEU A 209 -1.99 0.30 -15.72
CA LEU A 209 -1.14 1.46 -15.99
C LEU A 209 0.33 1.05 -16.01
N ARG A 210 1.12 1.87 -16.70
CA ARG A 210 2.57 1.79 -16.80
C ARG A 210 3.13 3.17 -16.57
N ILE A 211 4.05 3.28 -15.61
CA ILE A 211 4.73 4.54 -15.28
C ILE A 211 6.21 4.36 -15.59
N GLU A 212 6.75 5.31 -16.36
CA GLU A 212 8.18 5.42 -16.62
C GLU A 212 8.61 6.85 -16.41
N MET A 213 9.56 7.02 -15.49
CA MET A 213 10.13 8.32 -15.21
C MET A 213 11.64 8.22 -15.05
N LYS A 214 12.40 9.10 -15.71
CA LYS A 214 13.86 9.13 -15.72
C LYS A 214 14.49 9.08 -14.32
N PRO A 215 13.95 9.76 -13.28
CA PRO A 215 14.54 9.73 -11.95
C PRO A 215 14.54 8.36 -11.27
N TYR A 216 13.82 7.37 -11.82
CA TYR A 216 13.83 5.98 -11.35
C TYR A 216 14.83 5.10 -12.13
N ASP A 217 15.84 5.70 -12.77
CA ASP A 217 16.98 4.98 -13.39
C ASP A 217 16.54 3.88 -14.38
N GLY A 218 15.54 4.20 -15.21
CA GLY A 218 15.00 3.29 -16.23
C GLY A 218 14.01 2.24 -15.72
N LYS A 219 13.72 2.21 -14.40
CA LYS A 219 12.70 1.33 -13.84
C LYS A 219 11.32 1.67 -14.42
N ARG A 220 10.52 0.62 -14.59
CA ARG A 220 9.14 0.69 -15.05
C ARG A 220 8.22 0.08 -14.00
N PHE A 221 7.20 0.84 -13.61
CA PHE A 221 6.16 0.35 -12.70
C PHE A 221 4.93 -0.02 -13.52
N GLU A 222 4.52 -1.28 -13.43
CA GLU A 222 3.29 -1.75 -14.04
C GLU A 222 2.28 -2.05 -12.94
N TYR A 223 1.04 -1.60 -13.14
CA TYR A 223 -0.07 -1.98 -12.29
C TYR A 223 -1.18 -2.59 -13.13
N ALA A 224 -1.85 -3.58 -12.58
CA ALA A 224 -2.99 -4.24 -13.21
C ALA A 224 -4.03 -4.67 -12.17
N ILE A 225 -5.22 -5.00 -12.65
CA ILE A 225 -6.29 -5.58 -11.83
C ILE A 225 -6.48 -7.06 -12.16
N GLU A 226 -6.78 -7.86 -11.13
CA GLU A 226 -7.38 -9.18 -11.25
C GLU A 226 -8.74 -9.17 -10.54
N GLY A 227 -9.75 -9.80 -11.15
CA GLY A 227 -11.11 -9.80 -10.60
C GLY A 227 -11.85 -8.45 -10.72
N PRO A 228 -13.05 -8.33 -10.12
CA PRO A 228 -13.89 -7.15 -10.26
C PRO A 228 -13.38 -6.02 -9.37
N SER A 229 -12.49 -5.20 -9.94
CA SER A 229 -11.90 -4.04 -9.29
C SER A 229 -11.58 -2.95 -10.31
N ARG A 230 -11.03 -1.82 -9.86
CA ARG A 230 -10.60 -0.73 -10.74
C ARG A 230 -9.45 0.07 -10.15
N ILE A 231 -8.70 0.73 -11.02
CA ILE A 231 -7.68 1.70 -10.63
C ILE A 231 -8.14 3.13 -10.94
N THR A 232 -7.82 4.08 -10.08
CA THR A 232 -7.93 5.53 -10.34
C THR A 232 -6.63 6.22 -10.00
N MET A 233 -6.44 7.45 -10.47
CA MET A 233 -5.28 8.28 -10.17
C MET A 233 -5.72 9.60 -9.56
N VAL A 234 -4.96 10.14 -8.61
CA VAL A 234 -5.25 11.43 -7.97
C VAL A 234 -3.98 12.26 -7.80
N ASN A 235 -4.10 13.57 -8.02
CA ASN A 235 -3.06 14.52 -7.68
C ASN A 235 -2.98 14.68 -6.14
N PRO A 236 -1.85 15.16 -5.58
CA PRO A 236 -1.74 15.43 -4.13
C PRO A 236 -2.70 16.51 -3.63
N ARG A 237 -3.21 17.35 -4.54
CA ARG A 237 -4.22 18.39 -4.30
C ARG A 237 -5.29 18.25 -5.39
N GLU A 238 -6.51 18.68 -5.12
CA GLU A 238 -7.65 18.63 -6.06
C GLU A 238 -7.55 19.57 -7.29
N LEU A 239 -6.36 20.12 -7.54
CA LEU A 239 -6.06 21.02 -8.65
C LEU A 239 -5.18 20.31 -9.69
N PRO A 240 -5.30 20.66 -10.99
CA PRO A 240 -4.39 20.17 -12.01
C PRO A 240 -2.92 20.42 -11.62
N SER A 241 -2.08 19.40 -11.80
CA SER A 241 -0.64 19.51 -11.58
C SER A 241 0.11 18.49 -12.44
N SER A 242 1.37 18.77 -12.73
CA SER A 242 2.26 17.82 -13.39
C SER A 242 2.46 16.57 -12.52
N PRO A 243 2.20 15.36 -13.04
CA PRO A 243 2.39 14.10 -12.29
C PRO A 243 3.78 13.92 -11.69
N TYR A 244 4.83 14.52 -12.27
CA TYR A 244 6.17 14.40 -11.73
C TYR A 244 6.33 14.97 -10.30
N ARG A 245 5.43 15.86 -9.89
CA ARG A 245 5.36 16.43 -8.52
C ARG A 245 4.76 15.47 -7.49
N GLY A 246 4.48 14.23 -7.89
CA GLY A 246 3.85 13.21 -7.10
C GLY A 246 2.36 13.05 -7.43
N PHE A 247 1.85 11.84 -7.21
CA PHE A 247 0.46 11.45 -7.41
C PHE A 247 0.22 10.11 -6.69
N SER A 248 -1.05 9.74 -6.52
CA SER A 248 -1.41 8.42 -6.00
C SER A 248 -2.16 7.61 -7.04
N VAL A 249 -1.80 6.34 -7.14
CA VAL A 249 -2.56 5.28 -7.78
C VAL A 249 -3.42 4.63 -6.70
N LEU A 250 -4.73 4.56 -6.93
CA LEU A 250 -5.69 4.00 -5.98
C LEU A 250 -6.35 2.78 -6.59
N TRP A 251 -6.35 1.66 -5.89
CA TRP A 251 -7.06 0.45 -6.28
C TRP A 251 -8.29 0.21 -5.42
N HIS A 252 -9.42 -0.05 -6.07
CA HIS A 252 -10.72 -0.24 -5.42
C HIS A 252 -11.27 -1.61 -5.81
N ALA A 253 -11.51 -2.48 -4.83
CA ALA A 253 -12.35 -3.66 -5.04
C ALA A 253 -13.81 -3.24 -5.23
N ASP A 254 -14.59 -3.99 -6.00
CA ASP A 254 -16.05 -3.85 -6.04
C ASP A 254 -16.65 -4.76 -4.94
N PRO A 255 -17.03 -4.22 -3.77
CA PRO A 255 -17.46 -5.06 -2.64
C PRO A 255 -18.75 -5.84 -2.93
N ALA A 256 -19.57 -5.41 -3.89
CA ALA A 256 -20.77 -6.12 -4.29
C ALA A 256 -20.46 -7.34 -5.16
N LYS A 257 -19.32 -7.32 -5.88
CA LYS A 257 -18.88 -8.41 -6.77
C LYS A 257 -17.70 -9.21 -6.21
N ASP A 258 -17.05 -8.72 -5.18
CA ASP A 258 -15.92 -9.36 -4.49
C ASP A 258 -16.12 -9.41 -2.96
N PRO A 259 -17.20 -10.04 -2.45
CA PRO A 259 -17.44 -10.12 -1.01
C PRO A 259 -16.38 -10.95 -0.27
N GLU A 260 -15.66 -11.81 -0.99
CA GLU A 260 -14.60 -12.67 -0.43
C GLU A 260 -13.21 -12.03 -0.49
N GLY A 261 -13.04 -10.83 -1.07
CA GLY A 261 -11.75 -10.15 -1.15
C GLY A 261 -10.73 -10.89 -2.04
N LYS A 262 -11.18 -11.49 -3.15
CA LYS A 262 -10.39 -12.25 -4.12
C LYS A 262 -9.81 -11.39 -5.23
N ALA A 263 -10.32 -10.18 -5.46
CA ALA A 263 -9.72 -9.26 -6.41
C ALA A 263 -8.30 -8.88 -5.96
N ARG A 264 -7.42 -8.60 -6.93
CA ARG A 264 -6.04 -8.21 -6.66
C ARG A 264 -5.65 -6.94 -7.40
N PHE A 265 -4.86 -6.13 -6.71
CA PHE A 265 -4.04 -5.07 -7.27
C PHE A 265 -2.66 -5.61 -7.51
N VAL A 266 -2.30 -5.83 -8.77
CA VAL A 266 -1.00 -6.37 -9.14
C VAL A 266 -0.05 -5.20 -9.38
N VAL A 267 1.12 -5.25 -8.76
CA VAL A 267 2.21 -4.28 -8.92
C VAL A 267 3.46 -5.03 -9.35
N GLU A 268 4.12 -4.56 -10.39
CA GLU A 268 5.36 -5.13 -10.90
C GLU A 268 6.40 -4.03 -11.12
N VAL A 269 7.65 -4.31 -10.74
CA VAL A 269 8.79 -3.42 -11.00
C VAL A 269 9.71 -4.09 -12.01
N LYS A 270 9.92 -3.45 -13.15
CA LYS A 270 10.77 -3.92 -14.25
C LYS A 270 11.95 -3.01 -14.52
#